data_AF-A0A5B7RH64-F1
#
_entry.id   AF-A0A5B7RH64-F1
#
_cell.length_a   1.000
_cell.length_b   1.000
_cell.length_c   1.000
_cell.angle_alpha   90.00
_cell.angle_beta   90.00
_cell.angle_gamma   90.00
#
_symmetry.space_group_name_H-M   'P 1'
#
loop_
_entity.id
_entity.type
_entity.pdbx_description
1 polymer ?
#
loop_
_entity_poly.entity_id
_entity_poly.type
_entity_poly.pdbx_seq_one_letter_code
_entity_poly.pdbx_strand_id
1 'polypeptide(L)'
;MMIVALVAPVPASASVGAPPGPCAGGPPGPPLAQGLVPDGAQVRAFARADAHTQVGDELAEVELCVTVDRDDFTVHADPSELSSAHVQADGVLDFRVVAESGSGELLVDHASARLSPVDGAARWERVTGSGGPRSGAAPIGGLVQLGALADAGRAVAPVARAASTACVPTVINSNWVKARIASIFPAPGLRARLRVVHSGGGSYQVAMKVPNHPVQRVEMMHADGGWGAVTRLSGAQVHWSTSVRYLTIDNRYRATDGTCQYYLTFEPDQESGELTKEPAARPDYDRCIRVAAGRWLRADAGGKPYSLTYGVSAAGVVGVSLGVTKNYGESSHALVYEIPPGGRRMCGKDAAPAAASVVMGK
;
A
#
# COMPACT_ATOMS: atom_id res chain seq x y z
N MET A 1 -31.93 17.53 -54.74
CA MET A 1 -30.70 18.36 -54.67
C MET A 1 -30.08 18.10 -53.32
N MET A 2 -29.04 17.25 -53.29
CA MET A 2 -28.42 16.71 -52.07
C MET A 2 -26.94 17.05 -52.17
N ILE A 3 -26.44 17.86 -51.23
CA ILE A 3 -25.04 18.28 -51.17
C ILE A 3 -24.31 17.25 -50.31
N VAL A 4 -23.40 16.51 -50.94
CA VAL A 4 -22.42 15.65 -50.27
C VAL A 4 -21.15 16.50 -50.12
N ALA A 5 -20.78 16.83 -48.88
CA ALA A 5 -19.53 17.49 -48.58
C ALA A 5 -18.43 16.43 -48.39
N LEU A 6 -17.43 16.43 -49.28
CA LEU A 6 -16.17 15.70 -49.10
C LEU A 6 -15.43 16.31 -47.91
N VAL A 7 -15.21 15.51 -46.85
CA VAL A 7 -14.28 15.84 -45.76
C VAL A 7 -12.88 15.42 -46.22
N ALA A 8 -11.96 16.38 -46.30
CA ALA A 8 -10.57 16.11 -46.61
C ALA A 8 -9.87 15.42 -45.42
N PRO A 9 -8.91 14.50 -45.66
CA PRO A 9 -8.13 13.89 -44.59
C PRO A 9 -7.28 14.93 -43.86
N VAL A 10 -7.36 14.92 -42.53
CA VAL A 10 -6.49 15.71 -41.65
C VAL A 10 -5.05 15.23 -41.83
N PRO A 11 -4.06 16.12 -42.05
CA PRO A 11 -2.67 15.71 -42.19
C PRO A 11 -2.18 15.06 -40.89
N ALA A 12 -1.46 13.95 -41.02
CA ALA A 12 -0.79 13.30 -39.90
C ALA A 12 0.14 14.32 -39.22
N SER A 13 -0.16 14.65 -37.96
CA SER A 13 0.67 15.51 -37.13
C SER A 13 2.06 14.90 -37.01
N ALA A 14 3.09 15.66 -37.42
CA ALA A 14 4.47 15.31 -37.14
C ALA A 14 4.65 15.19 -35.62
N SER A 15 5.15 14.04 -35.15
CA SER A 15 5.48 13.82 -33.75
C SER A 15 6.55 14.83 -33.33
N VAL A 16 6.15 15.84 -32.57
CA VAL A 16 7.08 16.68 -31.82
C VAL A 16 7.87 15.73 -30.93
N GLY A 17 9.18 15.62 -31.16
CA GLY A 17 10.04 14.70 -30.42
C GLY A 17 9.85 14.91 -28.92
N ALA A 18 9.35 13.89 -28.24
CA ALA A 18 9.20 13.93 -26.79
C ALA A 18 10.56 14.28 -26.17
N PRO A 19 10.59 15.14 -25.13
CA PRO A 19 11.84 15.42 -24.41
C PRO A 19 12.47 14.08 -23.97
N PRO A 20 13.81 13.95 -24.02
CA PRO A 20 14.47 12.70 -23.64
C PRO A 20 14.01 12.30 -22.25
N GLY A 21 13.34 11.14 -22.19
CA GLY A 21 12.78 10.59 -20.97
C GLY A 21 13.85 10.35 -19.91
N PRO A 22 13.46 10.18 -18.64
CA PRO A 22 14.36 10.00 -17.50
C PRO A 22 15.41 8.88 -17.67
N CYS A 23 15.19 7.94 -18.60
CA CYS A 23 16.09 6.80 -18.86
C CYS A 23 17.32 7.11 -19.76
N ALA A 24 17.59 8.37 -20.11
CA ALA A 24 18.57 8.70 -21.16
C ALA A 24 20.06 8.52 -20.78
N GLY A 25 20.38 8.14 -19.53
CA GLY A 25 21.75 8.16 -18.99
C GLY A 25 22.47 6.81 -18.83
N GLY A 26 21.80 5.67 -18.98
CA GLY A 26 22.38 4.35 -18.72
C GLY A 26 21.42 3.19 -19.03
N PRO A 27 21.87 1.92 -18.94
CA PRO A 27 20.97 0.79 -19.03
C PRO A 27 19.90 0.91 -17.94
N PRO A 28 18.62 0.65 -18.26
CA PRO A 28 17.55 0.78 -17.27
C PRO A 28 17.84 -0.12 -16.07
N GLY A 29 17.59 0.41 -14.87
CA GLY A 29 17.68 -0.36 -13.62
C GLY A 29 16.77 -1.59 -13.62
N PRO A 30 16.82 -2.44 -12.57
CA PRO A 30 15.95 -3.60 -12.49
C PRO A 30 14.46 -3.20 -12.55
N PRO A 31 13.59 -4.01 -13.18
CA PRO A 31 12.17 -3.70 -13.31
C PRO A 31 11.47 -3.74 -11.93
N LEU A 32 10.73 -2.69 -11.60
CA LEU A 32 9.87 -2.60 -10.42
C LEU A 32 8.49 -3.23 -10.70
N ALA A 33 7.85 -2.76 -11.75
CA ALA A 33 6.49 -3.12 -12.14
C ALA A 33 6.38 -3.21 -13.66
N GLN A 34 5.41 -4.01 -14.10
CA GLN A 34 5.07 -4.21 -15.50
C GLN A 34 3.54 -4.25 -15.61
N GLY A 35 3.02 -3.77 -16.73
CA GLY A 35 1.59 -3.82 -17.00
C GLY A 35 1.28 -3.52 -18.46
N LEU A 36 -0.03 -3.55 -18.76
CA LEU A 36 -0.56 -3.22 -20.07
C LEU A 36 -1.14 -1.81 -20.09
N VAL A 37 -0.99 -1.13 -21.21
CA VAL A 37 -1.59 0.18 -21.50
C VAL A 37 -2.21 0.20 -22.89
N PRO A 38 -3.24 1.04 -23.12
CA PRO A 38 -3.79 1.25 -24.46
C PRO A 38 -2.70 1.68 -25.46
N ASP A 39 -2.83 1.26 -26.71
CA ASP A 39 -1.90 1.62 -27.77
C ASP A 39 -1.80 3.15 -27.91
N GLY A 40 -0.57 3.64 -28.03
CA GLY A 40 -0.26 5.07 -28.10
C GLY A 40 -0.46 5.86 -26.79
N ALA A 41 -0.69 5.20 -25.65
CA ALA A 41 -0.78 5.88 -24.36
C ALA A 41 0.58 6.46 -23.92
N GLN A 42 0.56 7.64 -23.32
CA GLN A 42 1.71 8.22 -22.64
C GLN A 42 1.75 7.72 -21.20
N VAL A 43 2.82 7.02 -20.82
CA VAL A 43 2.98 6.42 -19.49
C VAL A 43 4.06 7.15 -18.71
N ARG A 44 3.75 7.49 -17.46
CA ARG A 44 4.67 8.13 -16.50
C ARG A 44 4.55 7.43 -15.15
N ALA A 45 5.63 7.38 -14.40
CA ALA A 45 5.62 6.81 -13.06
C ALA A 45 6.27 7.77 -12.07
N PHE A 46 5.72 7.86 -10.86
CA PHE A 46 6.15 8.82 -9.86
C PHE A 46 6.29 8.12 -8.51
N ALA A 47 7.46 8.23 -7.90
CA ALA A 47 7.66 7.88 -6.50
C ALA A 47 7.42 9.10 -5.63
N ARG A 48 6.67 8.93 -4.55
CA ARG A 48 6.36 9.99 -3.59
C ARG A 48 7.38 10.00 -2.46
N ALA A 49 7.72 11.19 -1.96
CA ALA A 49 8.46 11.28 -0.71
C ALA A 49 7.65 10.69 0.46
N ASP A 50 8.30 9.93 1.33
CA ASP A 50 7.80 9.38 2.60
C ASP A 50 7.77 10.44 3.73
N ALA A 51 7.74 11.73 3.37
CA ALA A 51 7.60 12.78 4.36
C ALA A 51 6.15 12.82 4.84
N HIS A 52 5.94 12.97 6.15
CA HIS A 52 4.62 13.29 6.69
C HIS A 52 4.11 14.57 6.03
N THR A 53 3.07 14.43 5.22
CA THR A 53 2.46 15.56 4.52
C THR A 53 1.39 16.23 5.38
N GLN A 54 1.22 17.53 5.17
CA GLN A 54 0.19 18.36 5.76
C GLN A 54 -0.72 18.94 4.68
N VAL A 55 -1.90 19.40 5.09
CA VAL A 55 -2.80 20.12 4.17
C VAL A 55 -2.10 21.39 3.68
N GLY A 56 -2.07 21.57 2.36
CA GLY A 56 -1.37 22.65 1.69
C GLY A 56 0.02 22.27 1.16
N ASP A 57 0.56 21.12 1.56
CA ASP A 57 1.86 20.68 1.05
C ASP A 57 1.77 20.27 -0.43
N GLU A 58 2.71 20.78 -1.20
CA GLU A 58 3.03 20.23 -2.53
C GLU A 58 3.72 18.87 -2.35
N LEU A 59 3.23 17.85 -3.05
CA LEU A 59 3.86 16.54 -2.99
C LEU A 59 5.17 16.57 -3.78
N ALA A 60 6.28 16.34 -3.09
CA ALA A 60 7.56 16.07 -3.73
C ALA A 60 7.50 14.67 -4.35
N GLU A 61 7.48 14.64 -5.68
CA GLU A 61 7.55 13.41 -6.47
C GLU A 61 8.81 13.40 -7.32
N VAL A 62 9.41 12.21 -7.44
CA VAL A 62 10.46 11.94 -8.42
C VAL A 62 9.89 11.07 -9.54
N GLU A 63 10.08 11.52 -10.78
CA GLU A 63 9.66 10.75 -11.95
C GLU A 63 10.62 9.56 -12.15
N LEU A 64 10.05 8.36 -12.19
CA LEU A 64 10.77 7.10 -12.39
C LEU A 64 10.97 6.83 -13.88
N CYS A 65 11.96 5.98 -14.19
CA CYS A 65 12.19 5.56 -15.57
C CYS A 65 11.07 4.60 -16.02
N VAL A 66 10.42 4.91 -17.13
CA VAL A 66 9.41 4.06 -17.76
C VAL A 66 9.86 3.73 -19.18
N THR A 67 9.85 2.45 -19.52
CA THR A 67 10.00 1.96 -20.89
C THR A 67 8.66 1.43 -21.38
N VAL A 68 8.32 1.73 -22.64
CA VAL A 68 7.08 1.27 -23.28
C VAL A 68 7.46 0.53 -24.56
N ASP A 69 7.00 -0.70 -24.70
CA ASP A 69 7.12 -1.52 -25.90
C ASP A 69 5.70 -1.93 -26.35
N ARG A 70 5.19 -1.24 -27.38
CA ARG A 70 3.81 -1.39 -27.86
C ARG A 70 2.79 -1.11 -26.73
N ASP A 71 2.08 -2.15 -26.29
CA ASP A 71 1.07 -2.12 -25.25
C ASP A 71 1.60 -2.52 -23.87
N ASP A 72 2.87 -2.92 -23.76
CA ASP A 72 3.53 -3.23 -22.50
C ASP A 72 4.32 -2.03 -21.97
N PHE A 73 4.24 -1.77 -20.67
CA PHE A 73 5.14 -0.84 -19.99
C PHE A 73 5.94 -1.54 -18.89
N THR A 74 7.15 -1.04 -18.63
CA THR A 74 7.99 -1.45 -17.49
C THR A 74 8.48 -0.21 -16.75
N VAL A 75 8.28 -0.17 -15.43
CA VAL A 75 8.82 0.86 -14.54
C VAL A 75 10.16 0.38 -13.97
N HIS A 76 11.15 1.25 -13.97
CA HIS A 76 12.50 1.01 -13.48
C HIS A 76 12.88 2.08 -12.46
N ALA A 77 13.63 1.68 -11.43
CA ALA A 77 14.34 2.62 -10.57
C ALA A 77 15.68 2.01 -10.16
N ASP A 78 16.75 2.81 -10.24
CA ASP A 78 18.01 2.47 -9.61
C ASP A 78 17.93 2.90 -8.13
N PRO A 79 18.10 1.97 -7.16
CA PRO A 79 18.11 2.33 -5.75
C PRO A 79 19.12 3.43 -5.38
N SER A 80 20.23 3.55 -6.13
CA SER A 80 21.27 4.55 -5.88
C SER A 80 20.89 5.97 -6.35
N GLU A 81 19.88 6.10 -7.20
CA GLU A 81 19.37 7.38 -7.69
C GLU A 81 18.22 7.93 -6.84
N LEU A 82 17.64 7.10 -5.97
CA LEU A 82 16.55 7.49 -5.07
C LEU A 82 17.10 7.96 -3.73
N SER A 83 16.67 9.16 -3.31
CA SER A 83 16.98 9.62 -1.96
C SER A 83 16.20 8.81 -0.92
N SER A 84 16.75 8.69 0.29
CA SER A 84 16.05 8.06 1.42
C SER A 84 14.74 8.75 1.79
N ALA A 85 14.49 9.95 1.27
CA ALA A 85 13.21 10.63 1.44
C ALA A 85 12.07 9.97 0.64
N HIS A 86 12.35 9.11 -0.35
CA HIS A 86 11.35 8.41 -1.16
C HIS A 86 11.23 6.92 -0.83
N VAL A 87 12.02 6.42 0.12
CA VAL A 87 12.04 5.03 0.53
C VAL A 87 11.70 4.97 2.00
N GLN A 88 10.65 4.23 2.34
CA GLN A 88 10.18 4.06 3.71
C GLN A 88 11.26 3.46 4.61
N ALA A 89 11.12 3.69 5.91
CA ALA A 89 12.04 3.16 6.92
C ALA A 89 12.22 1.63 6.86
N ASP A 90 11.20 0.90 6.39
CA ASP A 90 11.25 -0.56 6.21
C ASP A 90 11.76 -0.99 4.81
N GLY A 91 12.23 -0.05 4.00
CA GLY A 91 12.77 -0.26 2.67
C GLY A 91 11.74 -0.30 1.55
N VAL A 92 10.48 0.10 1.79
CA VAL A 92 9.43 0.11 0.76
C VAL A 92 9.41 1.43 -0.02
N LEU A 93 9.40 1.32 -1.35
CA LEU A 93 9.15 2.40 -2.30
C LEU A 93 7.71 2.28 -2.78
N ASP A 94 6.88 3.28 -2.46
CA ASP A 94 5.56 3.43 -3.05
C ASP A 94 5.62 4.38 -4.25
N PHE A 95 4.99 3.96 -5.34
CA PHE A 95 4.92 4.75 -6.56
C PHE A 95 3.58 4.55 -7.26
N ARG A 96 3.23 5.51 -8.10
CA ARG A 96 2.06 5.43 -8.98
C ARG A 96 2.50 5.45 -10.43
N VAL A 97 1.70 4.81 -11.26
CA VAL A 97 1.81 4.84 -12.72
C VAL A 97 0.58 5.55 -13.26
N VAL A 98 0.81 6.56 -14.09
CA VAL A 98 -0.24 7.32 -14.77
C VAL A 98 -0.07 7.10 -16.25
N ALA A 99 -1.13 6.62 -16.91
CA ALA A 99 -1.18 6.49 -18.36
C ALA A 99 -2.35 7.31 -18.93
N GLU A 100 -2.07 8.16 -19.90
CA GLU A 100 -3.08 8.92 -20.66
C GLU A 100 -3.13 8.37 -22.08
N SER A 101 -4.29 7.86 -22.50
CA SER A 101 -4.49 7.43 -23.88
C SER A 101 -4.71 8.63 -24.81
N GLY A 102 -4.53 8.44 -26.12
CA GLY A 102 -4.82 9.48 -27.12
C GLY A 102 -6.28 9.98 -27.14
N SER A 103 -7.22 9.28 -26.49
CA SER A 103 -8.62 9.72 -26.34
C SER A 103 -8.85 10.59 -25.10
N GLY A 104 -7.82 10.80 -24.26
CA GLY A 104 -7.92 11.48 -22.97
C GLY A 104 -8.38 10.58 -21.82
N GLU A 105 -8.52 9.26 -22.04
CA GLU A 105 -8.76 8.32 -20.94
C GLU A 105 -7.53 8.23 -20.04
N LEU A 106 -7.74 8.41 -18.74
CA LEU A 106 -6.71 8.39 -17.71
C LEU A 106 -6.76 7.07 -16.92
N LEU A 107 -5.64 6.36 -16.90
CA LEU A 107 -5.41 5.17 -16.08
C LEU A 107 -4.40 5.52 -15.00
N VAL A 108 -4.74 5.26 -13.74
CA VAL A 108 -3.84 5.43 -12.59
C VAL A 108 -3.76 4.13 -11.84
N ASP A 109 -2.55 3.62 -11.62
CA ASP A 109 -2.25 2.38 -10.88
C ASP A 109 -1.24 2.66 -9.76
N HIS A 110 -1.39 2.05 -8.59
CA HIS A 110 -0.45 2.16 -7.48
C HIS A 110 0.29 0.85 -7.25
N ALA A 111 1.60 0.95 -7.02
CA ALA A 111 2.46 -0.20 -6.79
C ALA A 111 3.51 0.08 -5.72
N SER A 112 3.99 -0.99 -5.11
CA SER A 112 5.06 -0.93 -4.10
C SER A 112 6.18 -1.90 -4.45
N ALA A 113 7.42 -1.48 -4.23
CA ALA A 113 8.62 -2.30 -4.34
C ALA A 113 9.39 -2.27 -3.01
N ARG A 114 10.02 -3.37 -2.61
CA ARG A 114 10.83 -3.46 -1.38
C ARG A 114 12.29 -3.56 -1.75
N LEU A 115 13.13 -2.81 -1.06
CA LEU A 115 14.58 -2.89 -1.19
C LEU A 115 15.09 -4.07 -0.37
N SER A 116 15.75 -5.02 -1.04
CA SER A 116 16.34 -6.21 -0.43
C SER A 116 17.84 -6.28 -0.77
N PRO A 117 18.72 -6.61 0.20
CA PRO A 117 20.12 -6.88 -0.08
C PRO A 117 20.27 -8.24 -0.74
N VAL A 118 20.82 -8.27 -1.96
CA VAL A 118 21.10 -9.51 -2.72
C VAL A 118 22.56 -9.46 -3.17
N ASP A 119 23.35 -10.42 -2.69
CA ASP A 119 24.79 -10.55 -3.02
C ASP A 119 25.62 -9.27 -2.75
N GLY A 120 25.26 -8.52 -1.71
CA GLY A 120 25.93 -7.27 -1.34
C GLY A 120 25.52 -6.04 -2.16
N ALA A 121 24.57 -6.19 -3.09
CA ALA A 121 23.95 -5.09 -3.83
C ALA A 121 22.50 -4.88 -3.38
N ALA A 122 22.01 -3.64 -3.45
CA ALA A 122 20.61 -3.33 -3.21
C ALA A 122 19.79 -3.66 -4.45
N ARG A 123 18.70 -4.44 -4.31
CA ARG A 123 17.79 -4.78 -5.41
C ARG A 123 16.35 -4.57 -5.00
N TRP A 124 15.54 -4.13 -5.96
CA TRP A 124 14.11 -4.05 -5.79
C TRP A 124 13.47 -5.43 -5.96
N GLU A 125 12.66 -5.81 -5.00
CA GLU A 125 11.76 -6.95 -5.05
C GLU A 125 10.32 -6.43 -5.11
N ARG A 126 9.53 -6.93 -6.06
CA ARG A 126 8.11 -6.54 -6.15
C ARG A 126 7.40 -6.97 -4.87
N VAL A 127 6.69 -6.04 -4.23
CA VAL A 127 5.79 -6.39 -3.13
C VAL A 127 4.52 -6.96 -3.76
N THR A 128 4.56 -8.22 -4.18
CA THR A 128 3.36 -8.89 -4.69
C THR A 128 2.32 -8.94 -3.58
N GLY A 129 1.20 -8.24 -3.78
CA GLY A 129 0.03 -8.35 -2.92
C GLY A 129 -0.39 -9.81 -2.77
N SER A 130 -0.28 -10.32 -1.55
CA SER A 130 -1.18 -11.31 -0.93
C SER A 130 -1.69 -12.53 -1.74
N GLY A 131 -0.95 -13.04 -2.71
CA GLY A 131 -1.07 -14.42 -3.20
C GLY A 131 -0.08 -15.34 -2.47
N GLY A 132 -0.25 -15.58 -1.16
CA GLY A 132 0.77 -16.28 -0.37
C GLY A 132 1.10 -17.72 -0.84
N PRO A 133 2.12 -18.42 -0.28
CA PRO A 133 3.18 -17.97 0.62
C PRO A 133 4.60 -18.28 0.09
N ARG A 134 5.59 -17.47 0.48
CA ARG A 134 6.85 -17.98 1.06
C ARG A 134 7.52 -16.88 1.88
N SER A 135 7.40 -17.04 3.20
CA SER A 135 8.37 -16.49 4.14
C SER A 135 9.67 -17.25 3.94
N GLY A 136 10.66 -16.60 3.31
CA GLY A 136 12.00 -16.62 3.86
C GLY A 136 12.07 -15.40 4.76
N ALA A 137 11.95 -15.59 6.07
CA ALA A 137 12.44 -14.56 6.98
C ALA A 137 13.93 -14.41 6.65
N ALA A 138 14.31 -13.32 5.98
CA ALA A 138 15.67 -12.86 6.07
C ALA A 138 15.94 -12.73 7.58
N PRO A 139 17.01 -13.36 8.12
CA PRO A 139 17.35 -13.15 9.52
C PRO A 139 17.38 -11.65 9.78
N ILE A 140 16.73 -11.20 10.85
CA ILE A 140 16.88 -9.85 11.40
C ILE A 140 18.33 -9.78 11.91
N GLY A 141 19.24 -9.63 10.98
CA GLY A 141 20.69 -9.60 11.11
C GLY A 141 21.34 -8.71 10.05
N GLY A 142 20.53 -8.09 9.19
CA GLY A 142 20.91 -6.98 8.34
C GLY A 142 19.73 -6.05 8.23
N LEU A 143 19.45 -5.27 9.27
CA LEU A 143 19.00 -3.90 9.00
C LEU A 143 20.03 -3.39 7.99
N VAL A 144 19.62 -3.16 6.75
CA VAL A 144 20.38 -2.26 5.89
C VAL A 144 20.37 -0.97 6.69
N GLN A 145 21.44 -0.72 7.43
CA GLN A 145 21.66 0.60 7.98
C GLN A 145 21.62 1.49 6.75
N LEU A 146 20.53 2.23 6.57
CA LEU A 146 20.47 3.31 5.60
C LEU A 146 21.66 4.27 5.82
N GLY A 147 22.24 4.28 7.02
CA GLY A 147 23.55 4.86 7.33
C GLY A 147 24.74 4.32 6.52
N ALA A 148 24.79 3.03 6.18
CA ALA A 148 25.87 2.47 5.34
C ALA A 148 25.72 2.80 3.85
N LEU A 149 24.49 3.04 3.36
CA LEU A 149 24.23 3.66 2.05
C LEU A 149 24.49 5.17 2.08
N ALA A 150 24.22 5.83 3.21
CA ALA A 150 24.54 7.24 3.42
C ALA A 150 26.06 7.52 3.52
N ASP A 151 26.85 6.58 4.05
CA ASP A 151 28.31 6.71 4.14
C ASP A 151 29.02 6.38 2.80
N ALA A 152 28.42 5.56 1.93
CA ALA A 152 28.93 5.28 0.58
C ALA A 152 28.50 6.32 -0.48
N GLY A 153 27.44 7.08 -0.21
CA GLY A 153 26.93 8.11 -1.10
C GLY A 153 27.26 9.51 -0.60
N ARG A 154 28.37 10.10 -1.08
CA ARG A 154 28.33 11.53 -1.43
C ARG A 154 27.21 11.65 -2.45
N ALA A 155 25.99 11.92 -1.97
CA ALA A 155 24.78 11.94 -2.76
C ALA A 155 25.05 12.81 -4.00
N VAL A 156 25.07 12.17 -5.17
CA VAL A 156 24.76 12.88 -6.40
C VAL A 156 23.33 13.32 -6.16
N ALA A 157 23.15 14.61 -5.85
CA ALA A 157 21.81 15.18 -5.81
C ALA A 157 21.18 14.79 -7.14
N PRO A 158 20.07 14.00 -7.15
CA PRO A 158 19.36 13.79 -8.38
C PRO A 158 19.10 15.19 -8.93
N VAL A 159 19.42 15.43 -10.20
CA VAL A 159 18.96 16.64 -10.87
C VAL A 159 17.45 16.50 -10.90
N ALA A 160 16.80 16.94 -9.82
CA ALA A 160 15.38 17.08 -9.72
C ALA A 160 15.03 18.05 -10.83
N ARG A 161 14.63 17.52 -11.97
CA ARG A 161 13.98 18.33 -13.00
C ARG A 161 12.70 18.78 -12.34
N ALA A 162 12.69 20.02 -11.85
CA ALA A 162 11.49 20.66 -11.35
C ALA A 162 10.43 20.45 -12.43
N ALA A 163 9.41 19.65 -12.11
CA ALA A 163 8.23 19.56 -12.95
C ALA A 163 7.78 21.00 -13.21
N SER A 164 7.56 21.36 -14.47
CA SER A 164 7.14 22.72 -14.82
C SER A 164 6.00 23.15 -13.90
N THR A 165 6.18 24.26 -13.21
CA THR A 165 5.46 24.80 -12.03
C THR A 165 3.93 24.96 -12.12
N ALA A 166 3.23 24.38 -13.09
CA ALA A 166 1.82 24.68 -13.34
C ALA A 166 0.81 23.63 -12.83
N CYS A 167 1.19 22.35 -12.72
CA CYS A 167 0.25 21.28 -12.31
C CYS A 167 0.94 20.34 -11.31
N VAL A 168 1.08 20.80 -10.05
CA VAL A 168 1.71 20.03 -8.96
C VAL A 168 0.61 19.38 -8.11
N PRO A 169 0.74 18.09 -7.73
CA PRO A 169 -0.16 17.47 -6.79
C PRO A 169 -0.10 18.14 -5.40
N THR A 170 -1.26 18.39 -4.80
CA THR A 170 -1.34 19.09 -3.49
C THR A 170 -2.27 18.37 -2.55
N VAL A 171 -1.90 18.27 -1.27
CA VAL A 171 -2.80 17.76 -0.24
C VAL A 171 -3.84 18.83 0.11
N ILE A 172 -5.12 18.53 -0.14
CA ILE A 172 -6.21 19.50 0.09
C ILE A 172 -7.05 19.17 1.32
N ASN A 173 -6.98 17.94 1.83
CA ASN A 173 -7.65 17.55 3.08
C ASN A 173 -6.90 16.39 3.75
N SER A 174 -7.11 16.22 5.05
CA SER A 174 -6.67 15.04 5.79
C SER A 174 -7.71 14.64 6.83
N ASN A 175 -8.02 13.34 6.93
CA ASN A 175 -9.03 12.81 7.83
C ASN A 175 -8.51 11.57 8.54
N TRP A 176 -8.73 11.50 9.85
CA TRP A 176 -8.49 10.26 10.60
C TRP A 176 -9.72 9.37 10.51
N VAL A 177 -9.53 8.19 9.92
CA VAL A 177 -10.59 7.18 9.79
C VAL A 177 -10.26 5.96 10.63
N LYS A 178 -11.28 5.38 11.23
CA LYS A 178 -11.11 4.18 12.05
C LYS A 178 -10.92 2.96 11.18
N ALA A 179 -9.85 2.20 11.45
CA ALA A 179 -9.54 0.94 10.81
C ALA A 179 -9.52 -0.17 11.88
N ARG A 180 -10.41 -1.16 11.72
CA ARG A 180 -10.34 -2.37 12.54
C ARG A 180 -9.07 -3.12 12.15
N ILE A 181 -8.27 -3.48 13.14
CA ILE A 181 -7.04 -4.24 12.91
C ILE A 181 -7.18 -5.67 13.41
N ALA A 182 -7.90 -5.92 14.51
CA ALA A 182 -7.97 -7.23 15.14
C ALA A 182 -9.33 -7.50 15.80
N SER A 183 -9.63 -8.77 16.06
CA SER A 183 -10.77 -9.17 16.88
C SER A 183 -10.37 -10.33 17.80
N ILE A 184 -10.79 -10.29 19.07
CA ILE A 184 -10.60 -11.38 20.02
C ILE A 184 -11.94 -11.86 20.57
N PHE A 185 -12.11 -13.18 20.61
CA PHE A 185 -13.33 -13.85 21.07
C PHE A 185 -13.02 -14.95 22.09
N PRO A 186 -12.58 -14.61 23.32
CA PRO A 186 -12.40 -15.60 24.38
C PRO A 186 -13.74 -16.24 24.78
N ALA A 187 -13.73 -17.54 25.09
CA ALA A 187 -14.83 -18.22 25.78
C ALA A 187 -14.85 -17.87 27.27
N PRO A 188 -15.94 -18.16 28.01
CA PRO A 188 -15.92 -18.10 29.46
C PRO A 188 -14.72 -18.87 30.05
N GLY A 189 -13.97 -18.22 30.93
CA GLY A 189 -12.75 -18.77 31.53
C GLY A 189 -11.49 -18.67 30.66
N LEU A 190 -11.57 -18.19 29.41
CA LEU A 190 -10.42 -17.81 28.60
C LEU A 190 -10.11 -16.32 28.74
N ARG A 191 -8.84 -15.97 28.55
CA ARG A 191 -8.41 -14.58 28.40
C ARG A 191 -7.62 -14.44 27.12
N ALA A 192 -7.75 -13.29 26.46
CA ALA A 192 -7.03 -12.99 25.24
C ALA A 192 -6.50 -11.54 25.25
N ARG A 193 -5.44 -11.30 24.49
CA ARG A 193 -4.90 -9.96 24.24
C ARG A 193 -4.38 -9.84 22.81
N LEU A 194 -4.30 -8.60 22.33
CA LEU A 194 -3.58 -8.24 21.12
C LEU A 194 -2.15 -7.83 21.50
N ARG A 195 -1.17 -8.37 20.78
CA ARG A 195 0.24 -7.97 20.85
C ARG A 195 0.68 -7.54 19.45
N VAL A 196 1.05 -6.28 19.31
CA VAL A 196 1.69 -5.70 18.14
C VAL A 196 3.13 -5.40 18.55
N VAL A 197 4.08 -6.19 18.06
CA VAL A 197 5.51 -6.01 18.34
C VAL A 197 6.03 -4.80 17.57
N HIS A 198 5.67 -4.73 16.29
CA HIS A 198 5.90 -3.62 15.39
C HIS A 198 4.86 -3.69 14.27
N SER A 199 4.14 -2.60 14.03
CA SER A 199 3.27 -2.40 12.88
C SER A 199 4.11 -1.77 11.79
N GLY A 200 4.72 -2.60 10.94
CA GLY A 200 5.36 -2.12 9.69
C GLY A 200 4.32 -1.75 8.63
N GLY A 201 3.18 -1.21 9.06
CA GLY A 201 2.08 -0.83 8.17
C GLY A 201 1.09 -1.92 7.81
N GLY A 202 0.18 -1.56 6.89
CA GLY A 202 -0.80 -2.44 6.29
C GLY A 202 -1.07 -2.03 4.85
N SER A 203 -1.66 -2.91 4.06
CA SER A 203 -2.15 -2.53 2.74
C SER A 203 -3.55 -1.93 2.93
N TYR A 204 -3.73 -0.68 2.55
CA TYR A 204 -4.96 0.07 2.68
C TYR A 204 -5.52 0.40 1.30
N GLN A 205 -6.84 0.43 1.17
CA GLN A 205 -7.43 0.75 -0.11
C GLN A 205 -7.27 2.24 -0.43
N VAL A 206 -6.84 2.53 -1.65
CA VAL A 206 -6.85 3.88 -2.23
C VAL A 206 -8.12 4.02 -3.05
N ALA A 207 -8.74 5.19 -3.07
CA ALA A 207 -9.83 5.49 -4.00
C ALA A 207 -9.48 6.65 -4.91
N MET A 208 -9.88 6.53 -6.18
CA MET A 208 -9.78 7.59 -7.17
C MET A 208 -11.16 8.09 -7.55
N LYS A 209 -11.28 9.42 -7.66
CA LYS A 209 -12.50 10.10 -8.08
C LYS A 209 -12.18 11.27 -9.00
N VAL A 210 -12.79 11.30 -10.16
CA VAL A 210 -12.85 12.51 -11.00
C VAL A 210 -14.00 13.39 -10.49
N PRO A 211 -13.82 14.72 -10.40
CA PRO A 211 -14.87 15.65 -9.97
C PRO A 211 -16.20 15.40 -10.68
N ASN A 212 -17.30 15.41 -9.93
CA ASN A 212 -18.67 15.15 -10.43
C ASN A 212 -18.93 13.72 -10.95
N HIS A 213 -17.98 12.80 -10.84
CA HIS A 213 -18.18 11.38 -11.12
C HIS A 213 -18.23 10.55 -9.82
N PRO A 214 -18.88 9.37 -9.82
CA PRO A 214 -18.74 8.41 -8.72
C PRO A 214 -17.28 7.97 -8.56
N VAL A 215 -16.97 7.28 -7.45
CA VAL A 215 -15.66 6.63 -7.29
C VAL A 215 -15.44 5.68 -8.46
N GLN A 216 -14.34 5.87 -9.18
CA GLN A 216 -14.07 5.15 -10.42
C GLN A 216 -13.19 3.92 -10.20
N ARG A 217 -12.27 3.99 -9.22
CA ARG A 217 -11.29 2.93 -8.97
C ARG A 217 -10.97 2.82 -7.49
N VAL A 218 -10.72 1.59 -7.06
CA VAL A 218 -10.25 1.25 -5.71
C VAL A 218 -9.07 0.31 -5.83
N GLU A 219 -7.95 0.66 -5.20
CA GLU A 219 -6.67 -0.06 -5.28
C GLU A 219 -6.12 -0.35 -3.89
N MET A 220 -4.93 -0.93 -3.77
CA MET A 220 -4.25 -1.16 -2.47
C MET A 220 -2.89 -0.45 -2.47
N MET A 221 -2.61 0.32 -1.43
CA MET A 221 -1.32 0.97 -1.17
C MET A 221 -0.84 0.58 0.22
N HIS A 222 0.47 0.37 0.39
CA HIS A 222 1.03 0.15 1.72
C HIS A 222 1.11 1.50 2.46
N ALA A 223 0.83 1.50 3.76
CA ALA A 223 1.11 2.67 4.60
C ALA A 223 1.71 2.18 5.91
N ASP A 224 2.82 2.80 6.32
CA ASP A 224 3.54 2.43 7.54
C ASP A 224 2.80 2.90 8.81
N GLY A 225 2.97 2.11 9.88
CA GLY A 225 2.57 2.49 11.22
C GLY A 225 3.74 2.84 12.12
N GLY A 226 4.91 2.21 11.99
CA GLY A 226 6.06 2.43 12.87
C GLY A 226 5.82 2.17 14.37
N TRP A 227 4.65 1.67 14.79
CA TRP A 227 4.22 1.62 16.20
C TRP A 227 4.13 0.20 16.76
N GLY A 228 4.16 0.05 18.09
CA GLY A 228 3.97 -1.23 18.78
C GLY A 228 3.07 -1.07 20.00
N ALA A 229 2.31 -2.10 20.35
CA ALA A 229 1.39 -2.06 21.49
C ALA A 229 1.12 -3.46 22.06
N VAL A 230 0.97 -3.57 23.38
CA VAL A 230 0.53 -4.80 24.05
C VAL A 230 -0.68 -4.50 24.92
N THR A 231 -1.82 -5.09 24.59
CA THR A 231 -3.04 -4.87 25.39
C THR A 231 -3.04 -5.74 26.63
N ARG A 232 -3.81 -5.34 27.64
CA ARG A 232 -4.10 -6.20 28.79
C ARG A 232 -4.92 -7.41 28.36
N LEU A 233 -4.77 -8.51 29.09
CA LEU A 233 -5.60 -9.70 28.95
C LEU A 233 -7.04 -9.36 29.31
N SER A 234 -7.96 -9.88 28.52
CA SER A 234 -9.39 -9.64 28.64
C SER A 234 -10.18 -10.92 28.41
N GLY A 235 -11.20 -11.15 29.23
CA GLY A 235 -12.25 -12.15 28.94
C GLY A 235 -13.39 -11.59 28.09
N ALA A 236 -13.34 -10.31 27.73
CA ALA A 236 -14.35 -9.68 26.89
C ALA A 236 -14.08 -9.93 25.40
N GLN A 237 -15.15 -10.01 24.63
CA GLN A 237 -15.13 -10.06 23.18
C GLN A 237 -15.01 -8.63 22.66
N VAL A 238 -13.94 -8.34 21.91
CA VAL A 238 -13.67 -6.98 21.45
C VAL A 238 -13.11 -6.94 20.04
N HIS A 239 -13.47 -5.89 19.32
CA HIS A 239 -12.77 -5.43 18.12
C HIS A 239 -11.74 -4.39 18.53
N TRP A 240 -10.49 -4.59 18.11
CA TRP A 240 -9.42 -3.62 18.24
C TRP A 240 -9.29 -2.83 16.95
N SER A 241 -9.22 -1.52 17.08
CA SER A 241 -9.06 -0.60 15.95
C SER A 241 -7.97 0.43 16.25
N THR A 242 -7.34 0.91 15.19
CA THR A 242 -6.51 2.12 15.21
C THR A 242 -7.09 3.15 14.25
N SER A 243 -6.57 4.38 14.29
CA SER A 243 -6.93 5.42 13.32
C SER A 243 -5.87 5.47 12.23
N VAL A 244 -6.30 5.67 11.00
CA VAL A 244 -5.44 5.85 9.83
C VAL A 244 -5.72 7.22 9.25
N ARG A 245 -4.68 8.01 9.02
CA ARG A 245 -4.78 9.29 8.34
C ARG A 245 -4.91 9.02 6.85
N TYR A 246 -6.02 9.49 6.28
CA TYR A 246 -6.24 9.51 4.84
C TYR A 246 -6.10 10.95 4.33
N LEU A 247 -5.28 11.11 3.31
CA LEU A 247 -5.11 12.37 2.59
C LEU A 247 -6.10 12.42 1.45
N THR A 248 -6.63 13.60 1.17
CA THR A 248 -7.25 13.91 -0.12
C THR A 248 -6.26 14.74 -0.91
N ILE A 249 -5.84 14.22 -2.06
CA ILE A 249 -4.84 14.85 -2.91
C ILE A 249 -5.53 15.34 -4.18
N ASP A 250 -5.34 16.62 -4.49
CA ASP A 250 -5.66 17.22 -5.79
C ASP A 250 -4.50 16.92 -6.74
N ASN A 251 -4.67 15.88 -7.57
CA ASN A 251 -3.66 15.46 -8.52
C ASN A 251 -3.83 16.22 -9.81
N ARG A 252 -3.06 17.30 -9.95
CA ARG A 252 -3.02 18.09 -11.17
C ARG A 252 -1.98 17.53 -12.12
N TYR A 253 -2.32 17.41 -13.39
CA TYR A 253 -1.39 17.01 -14.44
C TYR A 253 -1.63 17.85 -15.69
N ARG A 254 -0.60 17.97 -16.52
CA ARG A 254 -0.72 18.65 -17.83
C ARG A 254 -1.16 17.62 -18.86
N ALA A 255 -2.36 17.78 -19.40
CA ALA A 255 -2.90 16.94 -20.46
C ALA A 255 -2.21 17.21 -21.80
N THR A 256 -2.48 16.36 -22.79
CA THR A 256 -1.90 16.44 -24.14
C THR A 256 -2.16 17.79 -24.84
N ASP A 257 -3.31 18.42 -24.57
CA ASP A 257 -3.67 19.75 -25.11
C ASP A 257 -2.99 20.93 -24.37
N GLY A 258 -2.18 20.64 -23.37
CA GLY A 258 -1.46 21.61 -22.55
C GLY A 258 -2.26 22.16 -21.37
N THR A 259 -3.53 21.78 -21.19
CA THR A 259 -4.36 22.21 -20.05
C THR A 259 -3.98 21.47 -18.76
N CYS A 260 -4.15 22.10 -17.59
CA CYS A 260 -4.08 21.37 -16.32
C CYS A 260 -5.43 20.68 -16.07
N GLN A 261 -5.41 19.35 -16.09
CA GLN A 261 -6.52 18.52 -15.65
C GLN A 261 -6.28 18.06 -14.21
N TYR A 262 -7.33 17.61 -13.53
CA TYR A 262 -7.19 17.12 -12.16
C TYR A 262 -8.12 15.96 -11.81
N TYR A 263 -7.68 15.15 -10.87
CA TYR A 263 -8.46 14.10 -10.23
C TYR A 263 -8.12 14.04 -8.74
N LEU A 264 -9.03 13.49 -7.94
CA LEU A 264 -8.82 13.30 -6.51
C LEU A 264 -8.39 11.87 -6.22
N THR A 265 -7.37 11.73 -5.39
CA THR A 265 -7.07 10.45 -4.73
C THR A 265 -7.28 10.57 -3.22
N PHE A 266 -7.70 9.45 -2.64
CA PHE A 266 -7.84 9.28 -1.20
C PHE A 266 -6.85 8.21 -0.76
N GLU A 267 -5.73 8.63 -0.19
CA GLU A 267 -4.57 7.77 0.05
C GLU A 267 -4.29 7.64 1.55
N PRO A 268 -3.93 6.45 2.03
CA PRO A 268 -3.44 6.26 3.37
C PRO A 268 -2.07 6.95 3.50
N ASP A 269 -1.80 7.50 4.67
CA ASP A 269 -0.52 8.16 4.96
C ASP A 269 0.13 7.60 6.23
N GLN A 270 -0.63 7.51 7.32
CA GLN A 270 -0.06 7.06 8.59
C GLN A 270 -1.09 6.39 9.50
N GLU A 271 -0.69 5.37 10.26
CA GLU A 271 -1.43 4.88 11.42
C GLU A 271 -1.10 5.64 12.70
N SER A 272 -2.10 5.98 13.51
CA SER A 272 -1.88 6.68 14.79
C SER A 272 -1.22 5.81 15.86
N GLY A 273 -1.38 4.48 15.77
CA GLY A 273 -0.97 3.53 16.79
C GLY A 273 -1.83 3.55 18.06
N GLU A 274 -2.75 4.51 18.20
CA GLU A 274 -3.71 4.53 19.29
C GLU A 274 -4.71 3.38 19.12
N LEU A 275 -4.75 2.50 20.12
CA LEU A 275 -5.66 1.35 20.12
C LEU A 275 -6.96 1.67 20.86
N THR A 276 -8.07 1.57 20.13
CA THR A 276 -9.42 1.63 20.69
C THR A 276 -10.04 0.23 20.70
N LYS A 277 -10.86 -0.04 21.72
CA LYS A 277 -11.64 -1.27 21.83
C LYS A 277 -13.13 -0.98 21.67
N GLU A 278 -13.82 -1.83 20.92
CA GLU A 278 -15.26 -1.84 20.80
C GLU A 278 -15.81 -3.20 21.24
N PRO A 279 -16.97 -3.27 21.90
CA PRO A 279 -17.65 -4.53 22.15
C PRO A 279 -17.87 -5.30 20.84
N ALA A 280 -17.69 -6.62 20.88
CA ALA A 280 -17.94 -7.50 19.75
C ALA A 280 -18.93 -8.60 20.15
N ALA A 281 -19.75 -9.03 19.19
CA ALA A 281 -20.58 -10.21 19.36
C ALA A 281 -19.76 -11.47 19.07
N ARG A 282 -19.94 -12.49 19.91
CA ARG A 282 -19.27 -13.78 19.72
C ARG A 282 -19.77 -14.44 18.44
N PRO A 283 -18.89 -14.82 17.50
CA PRO A 283 -19.30 -15.67 16.41
C PRO A 283 -19.54 -17.10 16.90
N ASP A 284 -20.20 -17.93 16.09
CA ASP A 284 -20.25 -19.38 16.29
C ASP A 284 -19.55 -20.09 15.13
N TYR A 285 -18.26 -20.36 15.33
CA TYR A 285 -17.45 -21.15 14.41
C TYR A 285 -17.43 -22.63 14.83
N ASP A 286 -17.39 -23.52 13.84
CA ASP A 286 -17.50 -24.97 14.00
C ASP A 286 -16.19 -25.72 13.70
N ARG A 287 -15.28 -25.12 12.92
CA ARG A 287 -13.97 -25.68 12.56
C ARG A 287 -12.98 -25.56 13.71
N CYS A 288 -13.07 -26.50 14.65
CA CYS A 288 -12.35 -26.40 15.92
C CYS A 288 -11.31 -27.49 16.16
N ILE A 289 -10.16 -27.10 16.70
CA ILE A 289 -9.10 -28.01 17.20
C ILE A 289 -8.99 -27.91 18.72
N ARG A 290 -8.51 -28.97 19.38
CA ARG A 290 -8.11 -28.89 20.80
C ARG A 290 -6.73 -28.23 20.91
N VAL A 291 -6.57 -27.39 21.92
CA VAL A 291 -5.31 -26.76 22.28
C VAL A 291 -4.97 -27.08 23.74
N ALA A 292 -3.70 -27.34 23.99
CA ALA A 292 -3.19 -27.61 25.34
C ALA A 292 -3.33 -26.38 26.24
N ALA A 293 -3.23 -26.61 27.55
CA ALA A 293 -3.15 -25.52 28.53
C ALA A 293 -1.88 -24.68 28.30
N GLY A 294 -1.94 -23.41 28.69
CA GLY A 294 -0.83 -22.46 28.55
C GLY A 294 -1.13 -21.35 27.55
N ARG A 295 -0.06 -20.73 27.04
CA ARG A 295 -0.18 -19.67 26.05
C ARG A 295 -0.42 -20.29 24.68
N TRP A 296 -1.48 -19.88 24.00
CA TRP A 296 -1.71 -20.19 22.60
C TRP A 296 -1.59 -18.92 21.77
N LEU A 297 -0.63 -18.92 20.86
CA LEU A 297 -0.55 -17.99 19.75
C LEU A 297 -1.01 -18.74 18.52
N ARG A 298 -1.60 -18.02 17.57
CA ARG A 298 -1.99 -18.66 16.32
C ARG A 298 -0.79 -19.19 15.51
N ALA A 299 0.35 -18.51 15.60
CA ALA A 299 1.60 -18.96 14.97
C ALA A 299 2.06 -20.32 15.50
N ASP A 300 1.84 -20.61 16.79
CA ASP A 300 2.18 -21.90 17.43
C ASP A 300 1.42 -23.10 16.83
N ALA A 301 0.33 -22.86 16.08
CA ALA A 301 -0.44 -23.92 15.43
C ALA A 301 0.19 -24.44 14.12
N GLY A 302 1.47 -24.12 13.84
CA GLY A 302 2.13 -24.40 12.56
C GLY A 302 1.51 -23.65 11.38
N GLY A 303 0.72 -22.62 11.68
CA GLY A 303 -0.01 -21.83 10.70
C GLY A 303 0.92 -20.82 10.02
N LYS A 304 0.81 -20.73 8.70
CA LYS A 304 1.48 -19.67 7.92
C LYS A 304 0.92 -18.30 8.35
N PRO A 305 1.70 -17.21 8.21
CA PRO A 305 1.15 -15.86 8.34
C PRO A 305 -0.13 -15.71 7.52
N TYR A 306 -1.12 -14.98 8.04
CA TYR A 306 -2.39 -14.80 7.35
C TYR A 306 -2.70 -13.32 7.17
N SER A 307 -3.34 -13.01 6.04
CA SER A 307 -3.82 -11.68 5.72
C SER A 307 -5.27 -11.54 6.20
N LEU A 308 -5.55 -10.47 6.91
CA LEU A 308 -6.87 -10.16 7.45
C LEU A 308 -7.38 -8.88 6.84
N THR A 309 -8.49 -8.98 6.11
CA THR A 309 -9.13 -7.83 5.48
C THR A 309 -10.31 -7.32 6.30
N TYR A 310 -10.30 -6.02 6.62
CA TYR A 310 -11.39 -5.31 7.29
C TYR A 310 -11.81 -4.07 6.50
N GLY A 311 -13.01 -3.57 6.78
CA GLY A 311 -13.43 -2.25 6.31
C GLY A 311 -12.80 -1.13 7.14
N VAL A 312 -12.42 -0.06 6.46
CA VAL A 312 -12.07 1.26 6.96
C VAL A 312 -13.30 2.14 6.80
N SER A 313 -13.70 2.82 7.87
CA SER A 313 -14.89 3.67 7.89
C SER A 313 -14.67 5.00 7.14
N ALA A 314 -14.40 4.92 5.84
CA ALA A 314 -14.13 6.05 4.96
C ALA A 314 -15.38 6.57 4.21
N ALA A 315 -16.55 5.95 4.41
CA ALA A 315 -17.77 6.30 3.69
C ALA A 315 -18.18 7.77 3.87
N GLY A 316 -17.96 8.34 5.06
CA GLY A 316 -18.23 9.76 5.33
C GLY A 316 -17.25 10.75 4.67
N VAL A 317 -16.12 10.26 4.13
CA VAL A 317 -15.06 11.07 3.52
C VAL A 317 -15.03 10.88 1.99
N VAL A 318 -15.11 9.62 1.55
CA VAL A 318 -14.93 9.20 0.14
C VAL A 318 -16.27 8.85 -0.53
N GLY A 319 -17.33 8.65 0.26
CA GLY A 319 -18.61 8.12 -0.20
C GLY A 319 -18.65 6.59 -0.30
N VAL A 320 -17.55 5.90 0.01
CA VAL A 320 -17.44 4.42 0.03
C VAL A 320 -16.59 3.95 1.22
N SER A 321 -16.86 2.73 1.70
CA SER A 321 -15.97 2.07 2.66
C SER A 321 -14.76 1.51 1.94
N LEU A 322 -13.57 1.74 2.51
CA LEU A 322 -12.30 1.23 2.00
C LEU A 322 -11.90 -0.05 2.74
N GLY A 323 -11.00 -0.84 2.21
CA GLY A 323 -10.46 -2.06 2.80
C GLY A 323 -9.10 -1.82 3.45
N VAL A 324 -8.77 -2.60 4.47
CA VAL A 324 -7.41 -2.73 5.01
C VAL A 324 -7.07 -4.19 5.08
N THR A 325 -5.86 -4.56 4.67
CA THR A 325 -5.30 -5.89 4.81
C THR A 325 -4.07 -5.85 5.70
N LYS A 326 -4.10 -6.62 6.79
CA LYS A 326 -3.00 -6.74 7.76
C LYS A 326 -2.46 -8.17 7.79
N ASN A 327 -1.15 -8.31 7.82
CA ASN A 327 -0.49 -9.61 7.94
C ASN A 327 -0.21 -9.92 9.42
N TYR A 328 -0.75 -11.03 9.89
CA TYR A 328 -0.60 -11.52 11.24
C TYR A 328 0.41 -12.68 11.28
N GLY A 329 1.40 -12.55 12.15
CA GLY A 329 2.51 -13.49 12.32
C GLY A 329 3.25 -13.23 13.63
N GLU A 330 4.12 -14.16 14.01
CA GLU A 330 4.79 -14.17 15.32
C GLU A 330 5.62 -12.90 15.60
N SER A 331 6.17 -12.27 14.57
CA SER A 331 7.10 -11.14 14.66
C SER A 331 6.48 -9.74 14.51
N SER A 332 5.22 -9.61 14.05
CA SER A 332 4.57 -8.30 13.84
C SER A 332 3.30 -8.15 14.67
N HIS A 333 2.27 -8.96 14.38
CA HIS A 333 0.97 -8.93 15.04
C HIS A 333 0.55 -10.33 15.50
N ALA A 334 0.29 -10.48 16.79
CA ALA A 334 -0.12 -11.74 17.41
C ALA A 334 -1.39 -11.59 18.27
N LEU A 335 -2.32 -12.53 18.09
CA LEU A 335 -3.42 -12.75 19.01
C LEU A 335 -2.97 -13.80 20.03
N VAL A 336 -2.95 -13.42 21.31
CA VAL A 336 -2.48 -14.28 22.40
C VAL A 336 -3.66 -14.70 23.24
N TYR A 337 -3.89 -16.02 23.37
CA TYR A 337 -4.88 -16.60 24.26
C TYR A 337 -4.19 -17.31 25.43
N GLU A 338 -4.74 -17.16 26.63
CA GLU A 338 -4.34 -17.93 27.81
C GLU A 338 -5.35 -19.05 28.04
N ILE A 339 -4.90 -20.27 27.81
CA ILE A 339 -5.69 -21.50 27.93
C ILE A 339 -5.52 -22.06 29.35
N PRO A 340 -6.60 -22.22 30.12
CA PRO A 340 -6.54 -22.76 31.48
C PRO A 340 -6.13 -24.25 31.48
N PRO A 341 -5.78 -24.80 32.66
CA PRO A 341 -5.62 -26.24 32.85
C PRO A 341 -6.80 -27.04 32.28
N GLY A 342 -6.51 -28.18 31.65
CA GLY A 342 -7.49 -29.02 30.95
C GLY A 342 -7.67 -28.69 29.46
N GLY A 343 -7.02 -27.64 28.95
CA GLY A 343 -7.09 -27.26 27.55
C GLY A 343 -8.45 -26.69 27.14
N ARG A 344 -8.54 -26.19 25.90
CA ARG A 344 -9.77 -25.67 25.30
C ARG A 344 -9.83 -25.99 23.81
N ARG A 345 -10.93 -25.60 23.16
CA ARG A 345 -11.00 -25.62 21.71
C ARG A 345 -10.74 -24.22 21.16
N MET A 346 -10.05 -24.15 20.03
CA MET A 346 -10.00 -22.95 19.21
C MET A 346 -10.77 -23.25 17.92
N CYS A 347 -11.56 -22.31 17.42
CA CYS A 347 -12.38 -22.46 16.23
C CYS A 347 -12.09 -21.34 15.22
N GLY A 348 -12.08 -21.65 13.94
CA GLY A 348 -11.82 -20.70 12.86
C GLY A 348 -13.03 -20.47 11.95
N LYS A 349 -13.18 -19.24 11.41
CA LYS A 349 -14.29 -18.83 10.55
C LYS A 349 -14.40 -19.64 9.24
N ASP A 350 -13.30 -19.76 8.53
CA ASP A 350 -13.18 -20.21 7.13
C ASP A 350 -12.13 -21.33 6.95
N ALA A 351 -11.41 -21.71 8.01
CA ALA A 351 -10.50 -22.84 8.04
C ALA A 351 -10.28 -23.33 9.47
N ALA A 352 -9.39 -24.31 9.67
CA ALA A 352 -8.87 -24.61 11.00
C ALA A 352 -8.16 -23.36 11.58
N PRO A 353 -8.09 -23.20 12.93
CA PRO A 353 -7.56 -21.98 13.54
C PRO A 353 -6.16 -21.54 13.11
N ALA A 354 -5.33 -22.48 12.64
CA ALA A 354 -4.03 -22.17 12.07
C ALA A 354 -4.14 -21.26 10.81
N ALA A 355 -5.14 -21.48 9.96
CA ALA A 355 -5.30 -20.82 8.66
C ALA A 355 -6.52 -19.89 8.55
N ALA A 356 -7.42 -19.85 9.54
CA ALA A 356 -8.70 -19.15 9.43
C ALA A 356 -8.61 -17.62 9.53
N SER A 357 -9.25 -16.79 8.71
CA SER A 357 -9.20 -15.31 8.84
C SER A 357 -9.52 -14.78 10.25
N VAL A 358 -10.41 -15.43 11.00
CA VAL A 358 -10.77 -15.07 12.38
C VAL A 358 -10.83 -16.31 13.26
N VAL A 359 -10.39 -16.19 14.52
CA VAL A 359 -10.40 -17.28 15.51
C VAL A 359 -11.20 -16.92 16.76
N MET A 360 -11.82 -17.93 17.38
CA MET A 360 -12.48 -17.82 18.67
C MET A 360 -12.06 -18.98 19.58
N GLY A 361 -11.96 -18.73 20.89
CA GLY A 361 -11.85 -19.83 21.85
C GLY A 361 -13.24 -20.40 22.13
N LYS A 362 -13.39 -21.72 22.32
CA LYS A 362 -14.65 -22.44 22.58
C LYS A 362 -14.51 -23.38 23.78
#